data_AF-A0A836XIJ3-F1
#
_entry.id   AF-A0A836XIJ3-F1
#
_cell.length_a   1.000
_cell.length_b   1.000
_cell.length_c   1.000
_cell.angle_alpha   90.00
_cell.angle_beta   90.00
_cell.angle_gamma   90.00
#
_symmetry.space_group_name_H-M   'P 1'
#
loop_
_entity.id
_entity.type
_entity.pdbx_description
1 polymer ?
#
loop_
_entity_poly.entity_id
_entity_poly.type
_entity_poly.pdbx_seq_one_letter_code
_entity_poly.pdbx_strand_id
1 'polypeptide(L)' 'MVGAFFALENSQSLGVSFIFINGPTMSVGVWLLVFFAMGAFLGMLASSVMVLSYRRKLTSATKEGFTKQ' A
#
# COMPACT_ATOMS: atom_id res chain seq x y z
N MET A 1 19.02 -3.38 -0.44
CA MET A 1 19.28 -4.79 -0.05
C MET A 1 19.21 -5.05 1.45
N VAL A 2 19.46 -4.06 2.32
CA VAL A 2 19.50 -4.24 3.79
C VAL A 2 18.27 -4.95 4.37
N GLY A 3 17.05 -4.63 3.93
CA GLY A 3 15.83 -5.29 4.45
C GLY A 3 15.72 -6.78 4.12
N ALA A 4 16.19 -7.21 2.94
CA ALA A 4 16.18 -8.62 2.55
C ALA A 4 17.22 -9.43 3.36
N PHE A 5 18.42 -8.86 3.57
CA PHE A 5 19.42 -9.46 4.45
C PHE A 5 18.94 -9.51 5.90
N PHE A 6 18.29 -8.45 6.38
CA PHE A 6 17.69 -8.42 7.72
C PHE A 6 16.68 -9.55 7.92
N ALA A 7 15.80 -9.77 6.93
CA ALA A 7 14.82 -10.86 6.96
C ALA A 7 15.45 -12.26 6.92
N LEU A 8 16.62 -12.40 6.27
CA LEU A 8 17.35 -13.67 6.17
C LEU A 8 18.12 -14.00 7.46
N GLU A 9 18.78 -13.01 8.04
CA GLU A 9 19.61 -13.16 9.25
C GLU A 9 18.75 -13.24 10.52
N ASN A 10 17.59 -12.58 10.55
CA ASN A 10 16.74 -12.49 11.74
C ASN A 10 15.52 -13.41 11.62
N SER A 11 15.76 -14.70 11.86
CA SER A 11 14.74 -15.76 11.92
C SER A 11 13.99 -15.84 13.27
N GLN A 12 14.27 -14.90 14.19
CA GLN A 12 13.60 -14.82 15.47
C GLN A 12 12.07 -14.75 15.29
N SER A 13 11.36 -15.64 15.98
CA SER A 13 9.90 -15.63 15.99
C SER A 13 9.37 -14.53 16.90
N LEU A 14 8.58 -13.63 16.33
CA LEU A 14 7.90 -12.54 17.01
C LEU A 14 6.40 -12.57 16.68
N GLY A 15 5.57 -12.42 17.71
CA GLY A 15 4.16 -12.10 17.54
C GLY A 15 3.98 -10.60 17.48
N VAL A 16 3.35 -10.07 16.42
CA VAL A 16 3.01 -8.65 16.33
C VAL A 16 1.67 -8.43 17.03
N SER A 17 1.65 -7.62 18.10
CA SER A 17 0.41 -7.21 18.75
C SER A 17 -0.21 -6.03 18.00
N PHE A 18 -1.41 -6.23 17.48
CA PHE A 18 -2.25 -5.17 16.93
C PHE A 18 -3.20 -4.65 18.02
N ILE A 19 -3.80 -3.48 17.76
CA ILE A 19 -4.70 -2.80 18.72
C ILE A 19 -5.85 -3.72 19.20
N PHE A 20 -6.37 -4.57 18.32
CA PHE A 20 -7.52 -5.44 18.61
C PHE A 20 -7.22 -6.95 18.59
N ILE A 21 -6.08 -7.36 18.02
CA ILE A 21 -5.74 -8.78 17.82
C ILE A 21 -4.25 -9.01 18.05
N ASN A 22 -3.89 -10.18 18.57
CA ASN A 22 -2.50 -10.61 18.58
C ASN A 22 -2.23 -11.46 17.34
N GLY A 23 -1.22 -11.10 16.57
CA GLY A 23 -0.78 -11.87 15.43
C GLY A 23 -0.06 -13.16 15.86
N PRO A 24 -0.07 -14.20 15.01
CA PRO A 24 0.65 -15.43 15.30
C PRO A 24 2.16 -15.19 15.37
N THR A 25 2.86 -16.04 16.12
CA THR A 25 4.32 -16.01 16.22
C THR A 25 4.93 -16.47 14.89
N MET A 26 5.53 -15.54 14.16
CA MET A 26 6.19 -15.80 12.87
C MET A 26 7.53 -15.07 12.84
N SER A 27 8.41 -15.40 11.91
CA SER A 27 9.70 -14.70 11.80
C SER A 27 9.52 -13.24 11.45
N VAL A 28 10.46 -12.40 11.89
CA VAL A 28 10.43 -10.95 11.59
C VAL A 28 10.42 -10.68 10.09
N GLY A 29 11.17 -11.48 9.33
CA GLY A 29 11.19 -11.40 7.87
C GLY A 29 9.81 -11.61 7.24
N VAL A 30 9.02 -12.56 7.73
CA VAL A 30 7.66 -12.81 7.22
C VAL A 30 6.76 -11.61 7.49
N TRP A 31 6.79 -11.05 8.70
CA TRP A 31 6.01 -9.84 9.03
C TRP A 31 6.36 -8.67 8.11
N LEU A 32 7.66 -8.41 7.89
CA LEU A 32 8.11 -7.36 6.99
C LEU A 32 7.58 -7.54 5.56
N LEU A 33 7.61 -8.76 5.03
CA LEU A 33 7.08 -9.07 3.70
C LEU A 33 5.57 -8.83 3.61
N VAL A 34 4.81 -9.24 4.63
CA VAL A 34 3.35 -9.02 4.68
C VAL A 34 3.02 -7.53 4.70
N PHE A 35 3.66 -6.75 5.57
CA PHE A 35 3.43 -5.30 5.64
C PHE A 35 3.86 -4.60 4.35
N PHE A 36 4.98 -5.01 3.75
CA PHE A 36 5.43 -4.47 2.48
C PHE A 36 4.43 -4.75 1.37
N ALA A 37 3.94 -5.99 1.25
CA ALA A 37 2.95 -6.38 0.25
C ALA A 37 1.64 -5.59 0.43
N MET A 38 1.14 -5.48 1.66
CA MET A 38 -0.05 -4.69 1.97
C MET A 38 0.15 -3.21 1.63
N GLY A 39 1.28 -2.62 2.02
CA GLY A 39 1.61 -1.22 1.73
C GLY A 39 1.74 -0.94 0.24
N ALA A 40 2.41 -1.82 -0.51
CA ALA A 40 2.56 -1.71 -1.96
C ALA A 40 1.21 -1.81 -2.68
N PHE A 41 0.34 -2.74 -2.25
CA PHE A 41 -1.00 -2.88 -2.80
C PHE A 41 -1.86 -1.64 -2.52
N LEU A 42 -1.87 -1.15 -1.28
CA LEU A 42 -2.56 0.08 -0.91
C LEU A 42 -2.03 1.30 -1.70
N GLY A 43 -0.72 1.42 -1.88
CA GLY A 43 -0.10 2.48 -2.67
C GLY A 43 -0.49 2.42 -4.15
N MET A 44 -0.57 1.21 -4.72
CA MET A 44 -1.03 1.00 -6.09
C MET A 44 -2.50 1.43 -6.25
N LEU A 45 -3.36 1.04 -5.31
CA LEU A 45 -4.76 1.46 -5.31
C LEU A 45 -4.89 2.98 -5.18
N ALA A 46 -4.12 3.60 -4.28
CA ALA A 46 -4.12 5.06 -4.10
C ALA A 46 -3.70 5.79 -5.40
N SER A 47 -2.66 5.29 -6.09
CA SER A 47 -2.23 5.83 -7.39
C SER A 47 -3.33 5.68 -8.45
N SER A 48 -4.01 4.53 -8.49
CA SER A 48 -5.13 4.29 -9.43
C SER A 48 -6.30 5.25 -9.18
N VAL A 49 -6.67 5.48 -7.92
CA VAL A 49 -7.70 6.46 -7.54
C VAL A 49 -7.29 7.87 -7.94
N MET A 50 -6.02 8.24 -7.72
CA MET A 50 -5.50 9.55 -8.10
C MET A 50 -5.61 9.76 -9.62
N VAL A 51 -5.18 8.80 -10.43
CA VAL A 51 -5.30 8.85 -11.90
C VAL A 51 -6.77 8.98 -12.34
N LEU A 52 -7.68 8.21 -11.75
CA LEU A 52 -9.10 8.29 -12.06
C LEU A 52 -9.70 9.65 -11.66
N SER A 53 -9.31 10.21 -10.52
CA SER A 53 -9.77 11.52 -10.07
C SER A 53 -9.29 12.65 -10.98
N TYR A 54 -8.04 12.58 -11.45
CA TYR A 54 -7.51 13.51 -12.45
C TYR A 54 -8.31 13.43 -13.75
N ARG A 55 -8.54 12.22 -14.27
CA ARG A 55 -9.33 12.03 -15.50
C ARG A 55 -10.76 12.59 -15.36
N ARG A 56 -11.41 12.36 -14.21
CA ARG A 56 -12.75 12.93 -13.92
C ARG A 56 -12.74 14.46 -13.96
N LYS A 57 -11.74 15.10 -13.38
CA LYS A 57 -11.59 16.57 -13.43
C LYS A 57 -11.40 17.08 -14.85
N LEU A 58 -10.59 16.40 -15.68
CA LEU A 58 -10.43 16.77 -17.09
C LEU A 58 -11.74 16.63 -17.89
N THR A 59 -12.48 15.53 -17.72
CA THR A 59 -13.75 15.34 -18.44
C THR A 59 -14.81 16.37 -18.03
N SER A 60 -14.83 16.80 -16.76
CA SER A 60 -15.71 17.87 -16.29
C SER A 60 -15.34 19.21 -16.91
N ALA A 61 -14.05 19.56 -16.94
CA ALA A 61 -13.58 20.81 -17.53
C ALA A 61 -13.80 20.87 -19.06
N THR A 62 -13.64 19.75 -19.76
CA THR A 62 -13.97 19.67 -21.21
C THR A 62 -15.46 19.85 -21.48
N LYS A 63 -16.34 19.34 -20.60
CA LYS A 63 -17.79 19.55 -20.72
C LYS A 63 -18.18 21.02 -20.51
N GLU A 64 -17.59 21.68 -19.51
CA GLU A 64 -17.85 23.11 -19.25
C GLU A 64 -17.36 24.02 -20.38
N GLY A 65 -16.21 23.71 -21.00
CA GLY A 65 -15.70 24.44 -22.17
C GLY A 65 -16.60 24.33 -23.40
N PHE A 66 -17.34 23.23 -23.55
CA PHE A 66 -18.29 23.01 -24.66
C PHE A 66 -19.67 23.64 -24.42
N THR A 67 -20.03 23.93 -23.17
CA THR A 67 -21.33 24.55 -22.82
C THR A 67 -21.26 26.07 -22.75
N LYS A 68 -20.05 26.64 -22.88
CA LYS A 68 -19.80 28.09 -22.92
C LYS A 68 -19.48 28.63 -24.32
N GLN A 69 -19.60 27.82 -25.37
CA GLN A 69 -19.60 28.27 -26.77
C GLN A 69 -21.02 28.45 -27.28
#